data_AF-A0A955B586-F1
#
_entry.id   AF-A0A955B586-F1
#
_cell.length_a   1.000
_cell.length_b   1.000
_cell.length_c   1.000
_cell.angle_alpha   90.00
_cell.angle_beta   90.00
_cell.angle_gamma   90.00
#
_symmetry.space_group_name_H-M   'P 1'
#
loop_
_entity.id
_entity.type
_entity.pdbx_description
1 polymer ?
#
loop_
_entity_poly.entity_id
_entity_poly.type
_entity_poly.pdbx_seq_one_letter_code
_entity_poly.pdbx_strand_id
1 'polypeptide(L)'
;MIERTGKVKPVYVFGHRNPDTDAICSAIAYADLLARTTTPNAVAACCGPPNARTVFALEKAGVETPRIIMDVTPRAADLCRPPLATARETDVFYEVYERLKEHGIRTIPTVSYDGTCTGLISLLDIMELVLGGGGQSEQTRKVDSSLENVRRILGGEFQHSVVPEVREELIVMVGAMSAHGFAQNLDTYPAERLLVVSGDRPTIQLPALEKGVRALVVTGGYQLSSGLLQLAEANDVTVITSPYDTATTTLLVKTAKVVEPAICRNFTTIPDNTTINDIKRIVDRQSQPLYPVLDDEDNMVGVLTKSDLVNSARTKLILVDHNELSQAVQGAEQADIIEVLDHHRLGGGLRSSQPIRFVNQPVGSTCTLVADRFRFAGIQPEPGIALCMASGIISDTLHLKSPTTTQTDIDTIQWLQQFCDIDFGDYAKQFFEVGSSLRSCAPKQVVIEDCKEFTECGS
;
A
#
# COMPACT_ATOMS: atom_id res chain seq x y z
N MET A 1 -0.38 -15.70 -7.36
CA MET A 1 -1.02 -14.78 -6.41
C MET A 1 -1.09 -13.43 -7.07
N ILE A 2 -2.30 -12.93 -7.34
CA ILE A 2 -2.49 -11.61 -7.96
C ILE A 2 -2.36 -10.59 -6.83
N GLU A 3 -1.32 -9.75 -6.89
CA GLU A 3 -1.11 -8.66 -5.93
C GLU A 3 -2.34 -7.73 -5.98
N ARG A 4 -3.01 -7.57 -4.84
CA ARG A 4 -4.28 -6.84 -4.66
C ARG A 4 -4.14 -5.31 -4.66
N THR A 5 -3.12 -4.80 -5.33
CA THR A 5 -2.93 -3.38 -5.65
C THR A 5 -2.53 -3.36 -7.12
N GLY A 6 -3.39 -2.89 -8.02
CA GLY A 6 -3.22 -2.97 -9.48
C GLY A 6 -2.00 -2.25 -10.10
N LYS A 7 -0.94 -1.99 -9.34
CA LYS A 7 0.38 -1.57 -9.84
C LYS A 7 1.37 -2.71 -9.61
N VAL A 8 1.76 -3.38 -10.68
CA VAL A 8 2.84 -4.38 -10.65
C VAL A 8 4.13 -3.65 -10.26
N LYS A 9 4.73 -3.99 -9.11
CA LYS A 9 6.01 -3.38 -8.68
C LYS A 9 7.09 -3.68 -9.72
N PRO A 10 7.92 -2.72 -10.15
CA PRO A 10 8.98 -2.96 -11.13
C PRO A 10 10.02 -3.95 -10.61
N VAL A 11 10.63 -4.71 -11.52
CA VAL A 11 11.83 -5.51 -11.25
C VAL A 11 13.02 -4.71 -11.75
N TYR A 12 13.93 -4.35 -10.86
CA TYR A 12 15.06 -3.51 -11.24
C TYR A 12 16.26 -4.37 -11.65
N VAL A 13 16.87 -4.01 -12.78
CA VAL A 13 18.14 -4.59 -13.26
C VAL A 13 19.24 -3.61 -12.95
N PHE A 14 20.20 -4.01 -12.11
CA PHE A 14 21.31 -3.19 -11.65
C PHE A 14 22.66 -3.78 -12.00
N GLY A 15 23.53 -2.94 -12.54
CA GLY A 15 24.97 -3.15 -12.51
C GLY A 15 25.56 -2.89 -11.11
N HIS A 16 26.88 -2.94 -10.99
CA HIS A 16 27.54 -2.59 -9.72
C HIS A 16 27.40 -1.11 -9.35
N ARG A 17 27.68 -0.79 -8.09
CA ARG A 17 27.46 0.50 -7.42
C ARG A 17 28.21 1.66 -8.06
N ASN A 18 29.42 1.42 -8.57
CA ASN A 18 30.21 2.40 -9.32
C ASN A 18 30.14 2.04 -10.81
N PRO A 19 29.02 2.27 -11.51
CA PRO A 19 28.73 1.60 -12.77
C PRO A 19 29.75 1.96 -13.86
N ASP A 20 30.30 0.95 -14.51
CA ASP A 20 31.08 1.10 -15.73
C ASP A 20 30.17 0.97 -16.97
N THR A 21 30.78 0.93 -18.16
CA THR A 21 30.02 0.82 -19.41
C THR A 21 29.32 -0.53 -19.53
N ASP A 22 29.97 -1.63 -19.13
CA ASP A 22 29.39 -2.97 -19.25
C ASP A 22 28.23 -3.15 -18.29
N ALA A 23 28.39 -2.72 -17.04
CA ALA A 23 27.35 -2.74 -16.01
C ALA A 23 26.07 -1.99 -16.45
N ILE A 24 26.20 -0.80 -17.06
CA ILE A 24 25.04 -0.04 -17.54
C ILE A 24 24.44 -0.65 -18.82
N CYS A 25 25.28 -1.01 -19.78
CA CYS A 25 24.81 -1.51 -21.07
C CYS A 25 24.13 -2.88 -20.93
N SER A 26 24.69 -3.76 -20.12
CA SER A 26 24.10 -5.06 -19.81
C SER A 26 22.79 -4.91 -19.05
N ALA A 27 22.68 -3.96 -18.11
CA ALA A 27 21.42 -3.70 -17.41
C ALA A 27 20.30 -3.25 -18.35
N ILE A 28 20.60 -2.35 -19.29
CA ILE A 28 19.64 -1.88 -20.29
C ILE A 28 19.20 -2.99 -21.22
N ALA A 29 20.17 -3.66 -21.86
CA ALA A 29 19.88 -4.71 -22.83
C ALA A 29 19.13 -5.88 -22.18
N TYR A 30 19.48 -6.23 -20.94
CA TYR A 30 18.82 -7.30 -20.23
C TYR A 30 17.41 -6.95 -19.77
N ALA A 31 17.18 -5.70 -19.31
CA ALA A 31 15.85 -5.21 -19.01
C ALA A 31 14.95 -5.22 -20.26
N ASP A 32 15.46 -4.82 -21.43
CA ASP A 32 14.75 -4.89 -22.70
C ASP A 32 14.36 -6.33 -23.07
N LEU A 33 15.29 -7.29 -22.96
CA LEU A 33 15.00 -8.70 -23.21
C LEU A 33 13.92 -9.23 -22.28
N LEU A 34 14.04 -8.95 -20.98
CA LEU A 34 13.09 -9.40 -19.96
C LEU A 34 11.69 -8.81 -20.18
N ALA A 35 11.61 -7.53 -20.54
CA ALA A 35 10.36 -6.85 -20.84
C ALA A 35 9.62 -7.49 -22.02
N ARG A 36 10.36 -7.99 -23.02
CA ARG A 36 9.82 -8.70 -24.19
C ARG A 36 9.51 -10.18 -23.93
N THR A 37 9.89 -10.72 -22.77
CA THR A 37 9.80 -12.16 -22.48
C THR A 37 9.07 -12.43 -21.16
N THR A 38 9.82 -12.58 -20.07
CA THR A 38 9.32 -13.15 -18.80
C THR A 38 8.87 -12.10 -17.80
N THR A 39 9.26 -10.84 -17.96
CA THR A 39 9.08 -9.80 -16.94
C THR A 39 8.81 -8.43 -17.59
N PRO A 40 7.56 -8.17 -18.03
CA PRO A 40 7.16 -6.93 -18.72
C PRO A 40 7.44 -5.62 -17.96
N ASN A 41 7.61 -5.71 -16.65
CA ASN A 41 7.89 -4.62 -15.71
C ASN A 41 9.38 -4.54 -15.31
N ALA A 42 10.27 -5.18 -16.07
CA ALA A 42 11.71 -5.06 -15.87
C ALA A 42 12.20 -3.67 -16.30
N VAL A 43 12.98 -3.00 -15.44
CA VAL A 43 13.47 -1.64 -15.68
C VAL A 43 14.96 -1.58 -15.31
N ALA A 44 15.78 -1.04 -16.21
CA ALA A 44 17.19 -0.79 -15.92
C ALA A 44 17.36 0.39 -14.97
N ALA A 45 18.25 0.25 -14.00
CA ALA A 45 18.60 1.30 -13.04
C ALA A 45 20.12 1.32 -12.79
N CYS A 46 20.63 2.48 -12.36
CA CYS A 46 22.04 2.66 -12.03
C CYS A 46 22.23 3.38 -10.69
N CYS A 47 23.36 3.14 -10.04
CA CYS A 47 23.67 3.66 -8.71
C CYS A 47 24.41 5.00 -8.73
N GLY A 48 24.43 5.70 -9.86
CA GLY A 48 25.16 6.96 -10.02
C GLY A 48 25.14 7.46 -11.46
N PRO A 49 25.62 8.69 -11.71
CA PRO A 49 25.69 9.21 -13.07
C PRO A 49 26.65 8.37 -13.93
N PRO A 50 26.30 8.10 -15.20
CA PRO A 50 27.20 7.40 -16.12
C PRO A 50 28.49 8.19 -16.34
N ASN A 51 29.61 7.48 -16.48
CA ASN A 51 30.88 8.09 -16.89
C ASN A 51 30.80 8.59 -18.35
N ALA A 52 31.77 9.40 -18.78
CA ALA A 52 31.75 10.01 -20.11
C ALA A 52 31.75 9.00 -21.28
N ARG A 53 32.42 7.84 -21.11
CA ARG A 53 32.41 6.77 -22.11
C ARG A 53 31.02 6.16 -22.23
N THR A 54 30.38 5.90 -21.10
CA THR A 54 29.01 5.38 -21.08
C THR A 54 28.01 6.38 -21.65
N VAL A 55 28.12 7.68 -21.32
CA VAL A 55 27.28 8.74 -21.92
C VAL A 55 27.41 8.74 -23.45
N PHE A 56 28.64 8.73 -23.96
CA PHE A 56 28.90 8.66 -25.40
C PHE A 56 28.26 7.42 -26.03
N ALA A 57 28.38 6.25 -25.39
CA ALA A 57 27.77 5.02 -25.90
C ALA A 57 26.25 5.10 -25.97
N LEU A 58 25.60 5.62 -24.91
CA LEU A 58 24.15 5.77 -24.85
C LEU A 58 23.63 6.77 -25.88
N GLU A 59 24.31 7.92 -26.04
CA GLU A 59 23.96 8.92 -27.05
C GLU A 59 24.07 8.37 -28.48
N LYS A 60 25.15 7.64 -28.77
CA LYS A 60 25.34 6.99 -30.08
C LYS A 60 24.32 5.88 -30.33
N ALA A 61 23.91 5.18 -29.29
CA ALA A 61 22.87 4.15 -29.34
C ALA A 61 21.46 4.73 -29.44
N GLY A 62 21.26 6.02 -29.16
CA GLY A 62 19.93 6.62 -29.06
C GLY A 62 19.10 6.02 -27.92
N VAL A 63 19.76 5.57 -26.86
CA VAL A 63 19.14 4.91 -25.71
C VAL A 63 19.16 5.85 -24.52
N GLU A 64 18.04 5.92 -23.79
CA GLU A 64 17.94 6.78 -22.60
C GLU A 64 18.84 6.28 -21.46
N THR A 65 19.36 7.22 -20.67
CA THR A 65 20.13 6.86 -19.47
C THR A 65 19.21 6.19 -18.44
N PRO A 66 19.63 5.06 -17.83
CA PRO A 66 18.83 4.40 -16.79
C PRO A 66 18.52 5.33 -15.63
N ARG A 67 17.39 5.08 -14.96
CA ARG A 67 17.02 5.83 -13.76
C ARG A 67 18.09 5.66 -12.68
N ILE A 68 18.53 6.78 -12.11
CA ILE A 68 19.46 6.77 -10.98
C ILE A 68 18.68 6.41 -9.70
N ILE A 69 19.05 5.31 -9.07
CA ILE A 69 18.49 4.82 -7.80
C ILE A 69 19.66 4.47 -6.89
N MET A 70 19.86 5.27 -5.85
CA MET A 70 21.01 5.14 -4.94
C MET A 70 20.74 4.16 -3.78
N ASP A 71 19.47 3.99 -3.42
CA ASP A 71 19.03 3.26 -2.24
C ASP A 71 17.72 2.53 -2.54
N VAL A 72 17.70 1.22 -2.32
CA VAL A 72 16.52 0.35 -2.44
C VAL A 72 16.07 -0.21 -1.09
N THR A 73 16.59 0.34 0.02
CA THR A 73 16.17 -0.02 1.37
C THR A 73 14.65 0.16 1.49
N PRO A 74 13.91 -0.91 1.82
CA PRO A 74 12.45 -0.81 1.92
C PRO A 74 12.01 0.17 3.01
N ARG A 75 11.02 1.01 2.68
CA ARG A 75 10.44 2.01 3.58
C ARG A 75 8.97 1.72 3.89
N ALA A 76 8.38 2.48 4.82
CA ALA A 76 6.98 2.33 5.20
C ALA A 76 6.04 2.44 4.00
N ALA A 77 6.30 3.39 3.09
CA ALA A 77 5.55 3.58 1.85
C ALA A 77 5.52 2.31 0.97
N ASP A 78 6.63 1.58 0.89
CA ASP A 78 6.75 0.39 0.05
C ASP A 78 5.98 -0.82 0.62
N LEU A 79 5.77 -0.80 1.93
CA LEU A 79 5.15 -1.89 2.68
C LEU A 79 3.67 -1.65 2.94
N CYS A 80 3.26 -0.39 3.05
CA CYS A 80 1.90 -0.03 3.40
C CYS A 80 0.92 -0.46 2.31
N ARG A 81 -0.32 -0.66 2.74
CA ARG A 81 -1.44 -0.95 1.85
C ARG A 81 -2.52 0.10 2.04
N PRO A 82 -3.37 0.34 1.03
CA PRO A 82 -4.57 1.13 1.24
C PRO A 82 -5.41 0.57 2.41
N PRO A 83 -6.06 1.43 3.21
CA PRO A 83 -7.02 0.95 4.20
C PRO A 83 -8.16 0.21 3.48
N LEU A 84 -8.54 -0.96 4.01
CA LEU A 84 -9.63 -1.75 3.44
C LEU A 84 -10.99 -1.09 3.67
N ALA A 85 -11.13 -0.37 4.78
CA ALA A 85 -12.26 0.48 5.09
C ALA A 85 -11.78 1.62 5.98
N THR A 86 -12.55 2.71 6.02
CA THR A 86 -12.35 3.83 6.93
C THR A 86 -13.68 4.16 7.62
N ALA A 87 -13.61 4.89 8.73
CA ALA A 87 -14.77 5.45 9.41
C ALA A 87 -14.68 6.97 9.51
N ARG A 88 -15.81 7.61 9.73
CA ARG A 88 -15.94 9.03 10.05
C ARG A 88 -16.51 9.20 11.44
N GLU A 89 -16.30 10.36 12.02
CA GLU A 89 -16.82 10.70 13.35
C GLU A 89 -18.35 10.67 13.40
N THR A 90 -19.00 10.97 12.28
CA THR A 90 -20.46 10.97 12.15
C THR A 90 -21.05 9.58 11.85
N ASP A 91 -20.21 8.56 11.60
CA ASP A 91 -20.70 7.22 11.35
C ASP A 91 -21.31 6.62 12.62
N VAL A 92 -22.16 5.61 12.44
CA VAL A 92 -22.83 4.91 13.53
C VAL A 92 -22.28 3.49 13.71
N PHE A 93 -22.44 2.96 14.92
CA PHE A 93 -21.89 1.65 15.31
C PHE A 93 -22.18 0.56 14.27
N TYR A 94 -23.44 0.44 13.81
CA TYR A 94 -23.84 -0.67 12.96
C TYR A 94 -23.10 -0.68 11.61
N GLU A 95 -22.93 0.50 11.01
CA GLU A 95 -22.24 0.66 9.73
C GLU A 95 -20.74 0.38 9.86
N VAL A 96 -20.12 0.88 10.93
CA VAL A 96 -18.71 0.59 11.21
C VAL A 96 -18.50 -0.90 11.47
N TYR A 97 -19.39 -1.53 12.23
CA TYR A 97 -19.38 -2.97 12.48
C TYR A 97 -19.49 -3.78 11.19
N GLU A 98 -20.42 -3.42 10.30
CA GLU A 98 -20.56 -4.12 9.01
C GLU A 98 -19.32 -3.94 8.13
N ARG A 99 -18.72 -2.74 8.07
CA ARG A 99 -17.45 -2.51 7.34
C ARG A 99 -16.31 -3.38 7.89
N LEU A 100 -16.18 -3.49 9.22
CA LEU A 100 -15.19 -4.35 9.88
C LEU A 100 -15.41 -5.83 9.53
N LYS A 101 -16.66 -6.30 9.60
CA LYS A 101 -17.07 -7.69 9.34
C LYS A 101 -16.89 -8.07 7.88
N GLU A 102 -17.32 -7.23 6.94
CA GLU A 102 -17.19 -7.45 5.49
C GLU A 102 -15.74 -7.69 5.08
N HIS A 103 -14.82 -6.90 5.64
CA HIS A 103 -13.39 -7.00 5.33
C HIS A 103 -12.63 -7.98 6.24
N GLY A 104 -13.29 -8.60 7.23
CA GLY A 104 -12.67 -9.53 8.18
C GLY A 104 -11.59 -8.89 9.05
N ILE A 105 -11.70 -7.59 9.32
CA ILE A 105 -10.71 -6.80 10.08
C ILE A 105 -11.25 -6.38 11.44
N ARG A 106 -10.34 -6.04 12.36
CA ARG A 106 -10.67 -5.67 13.74
C ARG A 106 -10.52 -4.19 14.04
N THR A 107 -9.85 -3.44 13.16
CA THR A 107 -9.54 -2.02 13.35
C THR A 107 -9.50 -1.33 12.00
N ILE A 108 -10.05 -0.12 11.93
CA ILE A 108 -9.98 0.78 10.78
C ILE A 108 -9.55 2.18 11.23
N PRO A 109 -8.89 2.95 10.37
CA PRO A 109 -8.61 4.35 10.66
C PRO A 109 -9.87 5.19 10.48
N THR A 110 -9.95 6.26 11.27
CA THR A 110 -10.95 7.30 11.08
C THR A 110 -10.37 8.44 10.28
N VAL A 111 -11.13 8.95 9.32
CA VAL A 111 -10.70 10.01 8.42
C VAL A 111 -11.68 11.17 8.43
N SER A 112 -11.12 12.37 8.30
CA SER A 112 -11.86 13.61 8.09
C SER A 112 -12.36 13.73 6.64
N TYR A 113 -13.18 14.75 6.35
CA TYR A 113 -13.67 15.03 5.00
C TYR A 113 -12.55 15.40 4.02
N ASP A 114 -11.46 15.99 4.51
CA ASP A 114 -10.26 16.33 3.74
C ASP A 114 -9.30 15.14 3.55
N GLY A 115 -9.60 13.97 4.12
CA GLY A 115 -8.77 12.77 4.04
C GLY A 115 -7.71 12.63 5.12
N THR A 116 -7.61 13.58 6.06
CA THR A 116 -6.66 13.48 7.19
C THR A 116 -7.06 12.37 8.16
N CYS A 117 -6.05 11.67 8.70
CA CYS A 117 -6.26 10.60 9.68
C CYS A 117 -6.54 11.19 11.06
N THR A 118 -7.74 10.98 11.60
CA THR A 118 -8.17 11.61 12.85
C THR A 118 -8.13 10.68 14.06
N GLY A 119 -7.92 9.38 13.86
CA GLY A 119 -8.05 8.37 14.91
C GLY A 119 -8.04 6.94 14.39
N LEU A 120 -8.19 6.01 15.34
CA LEU A 120 -8.41 4.59 15.08
C LEU A 120 -9.68 4.14 15.79
N ILE A 121 -10.38 3.19 15.19
CA ILE A 121 -11.52 2.55 15.83
C ILE A 121 -11.41 1.03 15.71
N SER A 122 -11.50 0.35 16.85
CA SER A 122 -11.51 -1.11 16.90
C SER A 122 -12.89 -1.68 17.20
N LEU A 123 -13.06 -2.96 16.88
CA LEU A 123 -14.28 -3.70 17.22
C LEU A 123 -14.59 -3.64 18.72
N LEU A 124 -13.55 -3.68 19.57
CA LEU A 124 -13.75 -3.61 21.03
C LEU A 124 -14.26 -2.23 21.45
N ASP A 125 -13.68 -1.15 20.91
CA ASP A 125 -14.05 0.23 21.25
C ASP A 125 -15.53 0.49 20.91
N ILE A 126 -15.99 0.06 19.72
CA ILE A 126 -17.40 0.23 19.36
C ILE A 126 -18.31 -0.64 20.22
N MET A 127 -17.88 -1.86 20.59
CA MET A 127 -18.69 -2.74 21.45
C MET A 127 -18.98 -2.11 22.81
N GLU A 128 -18.05 -1.33 23.35
CA GLU A 128 -18.27 -0.59 24.61
C GLU A 128 -19.38 0.46 24.49
N LEU A 129 -19.66 1.03 23.31
CA LEU A 129 -20.79 1.96 23.13
C LEU A 129 -22.15 1.28 23.40
N VAL A 130 -22.26 0.00 23.08
CA VAL A 130 -23.51 -0.77 23.21
C VAL A 130 -23.56 -1.55 24.52
N LEU A 131 -22.42 -2.08 24.97
CA LEU A 131 -22.31 -2.99 26.13
C LEU A 131 -21.78 -2.32 27.41
N GLY A 132 -21.07 -1.20 27.31
CA GLY A 132 -20.27 -0.55 28.38
C GLY A 132 -21.05 0.16 29.49
N GLY A 133 -22.18 -0.41 29.93
CA GLY A 133 -23.09 0.19 30.92
C GLY A 133 -22.81 -0.14 32.38
N GLY A 134 -21.69 -0.79 32.74
CA GLY A 134 -21.24 -0.96 34.13
C GLY A 134 -22.28 -1.43 35.16
N GLY A 135 -23.32 -2.16 34.75
CA GLY A 135 -24.42 -2.58 35.62
C GLY A 135 -25.48 -1.52 35.96
N GLN A 136 -25.36 -0.26 35.47
CA GLN A 136 -26.39 0.77 35.65
C GLN A 136 -27.36 0.77 34.46
N SER A 137 -28.61 0.38 34.72
CA SER A 137 -29.64 0.18 33.69
C SER A 137 -29.95 1.45 32.87
N GLU A 138 -29.74 2.64 33.43
CA GLU A 138 -30.02 3.93 32.79
C GLU A 138 -29.06 4.25 31.63
N GLN A 139 -27.77 3.94 31.76
CA GLN A 139 -26.76 4.20 30.71
C GLN A 139 -27.03 3.36 29.45
N THR A 140 -27.59 2.16 29.62
CA THR A 140 -27.86 1.22 28.52
C THR A 140 -29.06 1.59 27.64
N ARG A 141 -29.91 2.51 28.11
CA ARG A 141 -31.10 3.00 27.39
C ARG A 141 -30.80 4.25 26.56
N LYS A 142 -29.69 4.93 26.84
CA LYS A 142 -29.28 6.15 26.14
C LYS A 142 -28.73 5.81 24.76
N VAL A 143 -29.18 6.54 23.75
CA VAL A 143 -28.71 6.48 22.36
C VAL A 143 -28.42 7.91 21.92
N ASP A 144 -27.15 8.27 21.82
CA ASP A 144 -26.70 9.52 21.23
C ASP A 144 -26.64 9.36 19.71
N SER A 145 -27.66 9.89 19.02
CA SER A 145 -27.82 9.80 17.57
C SER A 145 -28.88 10.77 17.06
N SER A 146 -29.14 10.74 15.76
CA SER A 146 -30.28 11.41 15.12
C SER A 146 -31.38 10.42 14.77
N LEU A 147 -32.62 10.89 14.65
CA LEU A 147 -33.74 10.04 14.23
C LEU A 147 -33.58 9.54 12.80
N GLU A 148 -32.89 10.29 11.94
CA GLU A 148 -32.53 9.84 10.59
C GLU A 148 -31.56 8.65 10.63
N ASN A 149 -30.55 8.67 11.51
CA ASN A 149 -29.67 7.52 11.70
C ASN A 149 -30.44 6.30 12.22
N VAL A 150 -31.35 6.51 13.19
CA VAL A 150 -32.20 5.43 13.71
C VAL A 150 -33.05 4.82 12.59
N ARG A 151 -33.75 5.64 11.80
CA ARG A 151 -34.54 5.19 10.65
C ARG A 151 -33.67 4.41 9.66
N ARG A 152 -32.49 4.93 9.32
CA ARG A 152 -31.54 4.31 8.38
C ARG A 152 -31.09 2.93 8.85
N ILE A 153 -30.68 2.79 10.12
CA ILE A 153 -30.24 1.51 10.69
C ILE A 153 -31.39 0.49 10.79
N LEU A 154 -32.62 0.95 11.02
CA LEU A 154 -33.79 0.08 11.02
C LEU A 154 -34.25 -0.35 9.62
N GLY A 155 -33.71 0.25 8.54
CA GLY A 155 -34.28 0.08 7.20
C GLY A 155 -35.75 0.52 7.15
N GLY A 156 -36.11 1.50 7.97
CA GLY A 156 -37.48 1.96 8.21
C GLY A 156 -37.88 3.17 7.38
N GLU A 157 -39.13 3.61 7.56
CA GLU A 157 -39.68 4.81 6.91
C GLU A 157 -40.28 5.78 7.93
N PHE A 158 -40.27 7.07 7.62
CA PHE A 158 -41.01 8.06 8.40
C PHE A 158 -42.47 8.09 7.93
N GLN A 159 -43.41 7.86 8.84
CA GLN A 159 -44.82 8.21 8.62
C GLN A 159 -45.07 9.70 8.90
N HIS A 160 -44.33 10.24 9.87
CA HIS A 160 -44.27 11.67 10.18
C HIS A 160 -42.88 11.96 10.77
N SER A 161 -42.27 13.11 10.48
CA SER A 161 -40.96 13.47 11.01
C SER A 161 -40.87 14.95 11.38
N VAL A 162 -40.13 15.21 12.45
CA VAL A 162 -39.86 16.54 12.98
C VAL A 162 -38.37 16.66 13.22
N VAL A 163 -37.70 17.47 12.39
CA VAL A 163 -36.25 17.76 12.44
C VAL A 163 -35.41 16.49 12.73
N PRO A 164 -35.46 15.46 11.86
CA PRO A 164 -34.89 14.15 12.15
C PRO A 164 -33.35 14.11 12.12
N GLU A 165 -32.67 15.12 11.59
CA GLU A 165 -31.23 15.15 11.38
C GLU A 165 -30.41 15.60 12.60
N VAL A 166 -31.06 16.16 13.63
CA VAL A 166 -30.39 16.67 14.83
C VAL A 166 -29.83 15.52 15.66
N ARG A 167 -28.55 15.61 16.05
CA ARG A 167 -27.91 14.71 17.02
C ARG A 167 -28.36 15.08 18.43
N GLU A 168 -28.92 14.11 19.14
CA GLU A 168 -29.46 14.29 20.47
C GLU A 168 -29.35 12.99 21.31
N GLU A 169 -29.37 13.12 22.64
CA GLU A 169 -29.36 11.95 23.54
C GLU A 169 -30.80 11.46 23.78
N LEU A 170 -31.17 10.41 23.04
CA LEU A 170 -32.45 9.71 23.11
C LEU A 170 -32.46 8.64 24.21
N ILE A 171 -33.62 8.43 24.83
CA ILE A 171 -33.83 7.41 25.86
C ILE A 171 -34.82 6.38 25.29
N VAL A 172 -34.32 5.18 25.04
CA VAL A 172 -35.12 4.09 24.46
C VAL A 172 -36.00 3.45 25.53
N MET A 173 -37.30 3.45 25.29
CA MET A 173 -38.30 2.81 26.14
C MET A 173 -39.12 1.79 25.34
N VAL A 174 -39.20 0.55 25.83
CA VAL A 174 -39.97 -0.52 25.17
C VAL A 174 -41.35 -0.63 25.80
N GLY A 175 -42.39 -0.58 24.97
CA GLY A 175 -43.80 -0.72 25.34
C GLY A 175 -44.24 -2.13 25.76
N ALA A 176 -43.45 -2.81 26.59
CA ALA A 176 -43.70 -4.19 27.02
C ALA A 176 -44.64 -4.32 28.24
N MET A 177 -44.93 -3.21 28.94
CA MET A 177 -45.71 -3.20 30.18
C MET A 177 -47.23 -3.15 29.92
N SER A 178 -48.02 -3.21 31.00
CA SER A 178 -49.44 -2.83 30.93
C SER A 178 -49.58 -1.34 30.58
N ALA A 179 -50.72 -0.92 30.02
CA ALA A 179 -50.93 0.47 29.64
C ALA A 179 -50.76 1.43 30.84
N HIS A 180 -51.26 1.05 32.02
CA HIS A 180 -51.10 1.83 33.25
C HIS A 180 -49.64 1.92 33.71
N GLY A 181 -48.92 0.80 33.71
CA GLY A 181 -47.50 0.79 34.10
C GLY A 181 -46.60 1.53 33.10
N PHE A 182 -46.96 1.51 31.82
CA PHE A 182 -46.27 2.28 30.78
C PHE A 182 -46.48 3.80 30.95
N ALA A 183 -47.72 4.24 31.19
CA ALA A 183 -48.02 5.65 31.44
C ALA A 183 -47.23 6.22 32.64
N GLN A 184 -47.13 5.45 33.74
CA GLN A 184 -46.30 5.85 34.89
C GLN A 184 -44.81 5.94 34.56
N ASN A 185 -44.30 5.04 33.71
CA ASN A 185 -42.89 5.01 33.33
C ASN A 185 -42.53 6.14 32.34
N LEU A 186 -43.47 6.53 31.47
CA LEU A 186 -43.32 7.70 30.58
C LEU A 186 -43.03 8.98 31.36
N ASP A 187 -43.61 9.16 32.55
CA ASP A 187 -43.38 10.34 33.40
C ASP A 187 -42.00 10.38 34.07
N THR A 188 -41.21 9.29 33.96
CA THR A 188 -39.88 9.20 34.59
C THR A 188 -38.82 10.02 33.83
N TYR A 189 -39.05 10.31 32.54
CA TYR A 189 -38.08 10.99 31.67
C TYR A 189 -38.74 12.14 30.88
N PRO A 190 -37.95 13.13 30.42
CA PRO A 190 -38.47 14.21 29.58
C PRO A 190 -39.00 13.67 28.25
N ALA A 191 -40.20 14.11 27.85
CA ALA A 191 -40.91 13.60 26.67
C ALA A 191 -40.10 13.84 25.38
N GLU A 192 -39.50 15.02 25.27
CA GLU A 192 -38.65 15.46 24.16
C GLU A 192 -37.36 14.66 23.98
N ARG A 193 -37.08 13.71 24.89
CA ARG A 193 -35.93 12.80 24.81
C ARG A 193 -36.33 11.33 24.67
N LEU A 194 -37.61 11.01 24.77
CA LEU A 194 -38.10 9.65 24.77
C LEU A 194 -38.29 9.11 23.35
N LEU A 195 -37.65 7.97 23.08
CA LEU A 195 -37.92 7.15 21.90
C LEU A 195 -38.65 5.88 22.35
N VAL A 196 -39.93 5.80 22.04
CA VAL A 196 -40.78 4.67 22.43
C VAL A 196 -40.78 3.63 21.31
N VAL A 197 -40.52 2.37 21.64
CA VAL A 197 -40.62 1.23 20.72
C VAL A 197 -41.88 0.43 21.07
N SER A 198 -42.80 0.30 20.12
CA SER A 198 -44.06 -0.44 20.30
C SER A 198 -44.40 -1.28 19.07
N GLY A 199 -45.02 -2.44 19.27
CA GLY A 199 -45.74 -3.13 18.20
C GLY A 199 -47.06 -2.45 17.85
N ASP A 200 -47.95 -3.17 17.17
CA ASP A 200 -49.31 -2.72 16.85
C ASP A 200 -50.23 -2.76 18.07
N ARG A 201 -50.03 -1.80 18.97
CA ARG A 201 -50.75 -1.74 20.24
C ARG A 201 -51.18 -0.31 20.53
N PRO A 202 -52.39 0.09 20.11
CA PRO A 202 -52.91 1.44 20.35
C PRO A 202 -52.88 1.87 21.82
N THR A 203 -53.00 0.93 22.76
CA THR A 203 -52.94 1.21 24.21
C THR A 203 -51.56 1.68 24.71
N ILE A 204 -50.51 1.54 23.89
CA ILE A 204 -49.15 2.05 24.15
C ILE A 204 -48.86 3.25 23.25
N GLN A 205 -49.24 3.16 21.97
CA GLN A 205 -49.05 4.22 20.99
C GLN A 205 -49.78 5.51 21.41
N LEU A 206 -51.04 5.43 21.82
CA LEU A 206 -51.85 6.61 22.17
C LEU A 206 -51.23 7.41 23.34
N PRO A 207 -50.92 6.83 24.52
CA PRO A 207 -50.29 7.59 25.60
C PRO A 207 -48.93 8.20 25.23
N ALA A 208 -48.15 7.54 24.38
CA ALA A 208 -46.87 8.07 23.92
C ALA A 208 -47.06 9.31 23.03
N LEU A 209 -48.03 9.28 22.12
CA LEU A 209 -48.36 10.40 21.26
C LEU A 209 -48.99 11.57 22.03
N GLU A 210 -49.89 11.30 22.99
CA GLU A 210 -50.48 12.33 23.86
C GLU A 210 -49.43 13.03 24.74
N LYS A 211 -48.42 12.28 25.18
CA LYS A 211 -47.32 12.83 25.97
C LYS A 211 -46.38 13.73 25.15
N GLY A 212 -46.40 13.62 23.81
CA GLY A 212 -45.48 14.33 22.93
C GLY A 212 -44.06 13.77 23.01
N VAL A 213 -43.91 12.44 23.01
CA VAL A 213 -42.55 11.83 22.99
C VAL A 213 -41.78 12.25 21.74
N ARG A 214 -40.44 12.26 21.83
CA ARG A 214 -39.58 12.65 20.70
C ARG A 214 -39.82 11.79 19.46
N ALA A 215 -39.93 10.47 19.65
CA ALA A 215 -40.22 9.55 18.58
C ALA A 215 -40.98 8.30 19.04
N LEU A 216 -41.80 7.76 18.14
CA LEU A 216 -42.47 6.47 18.26
C LEU A 216 -42.02 5.55 17.12
N VAL A 217 -41.41 4.41 17.46
CA VAL A 217 -41.03 3.36 16.51
C VAL A 217 -42.08 2.25 16.54
N VAL A 218 -42.76 2.05 15.42
CA VAL A 218 -43.77 1.00 15.22
C VAL A 218 -43.12 -0.23 14.59
N THR A 219 -43.08 -1.33 15.33
CA THR A 219 -42.36 -2.57 14.96
C THR A 219 -43.24 -3.57 14.24
N GLY A 220 -42.66 -4.44 13.40
CA GLY A 220 -43.35 -5.55 12.73
C GLY A 220 -43.96 -5.19 11.38
N GLY A 221 -43.55 -4.07 10.79
CA GLY A 221 -44.09 -3.58 9.51
C GLY A 221 -45.47 -2.95 9.60
N TYR A 222 -46.00 -2.75 10.81
CA TYR A 222 -47.28 -2.08 11.02
C TYR A 222 -47.17 -0.57 10.85
N GLN A 223 -48.30 0.04 10.49
CA GLN A 223 -48.46 1.48 10.36
C GLN A 223 -49.41 2.01 11.45
N LEU A 224 -49.33 3.30 11.75
CA LEU A 224 -50.30 3.91 12.64
C LEU A 224 -51.65 4.02 11.92
N SER A 225 -52.74 3.90 12.68
CA SER A 225 -54.05 4.27 12.17
C SER A 225 -54.10 5.77 11.88
N SER A 226 -54.95 6.18 10.94
CA SER A 226 -55.06 7.59 10.52
C SER A 226 -55.31 8.56 11.68
N GLY A 227 -56.12 8.17 12.66
CA GLY A 227 -56.37 9.00 13.85
C GLY A 227 -55.15 9.15 14.77
N LEU A 228 -54.33 8.10 14.91
CA LEU A 228 -53.09 8.19 15.68
C LEU A 228 -52.02 8.98 14.93
N LEU A 229 -51.97 8.88 13.59
CA LEU A 229 -51.04 9.67 12.79
C LEU A 229 -51.35 11.18 12.88
N GLN A 230 -52.63 11.56 12.80
CA GLN A 230 -53.05 12.95 13.01
C GLN A 230 -52.68 13.47 14.40
N LEU A 231 -52.76 12.61 15.43
CA LEU A 231 -52.33 12.97 16.78
C LEU A 231 -50.80 13.15 16.85
N ALA A 232 -50.03 12.32 16.13
CA ALA A 232 -48.58 12.48 16.04
C ALA A 232 -48.19 13.80 15.39
N GLU A 233 -48.87 14.20 14.30
CA GLU A 233 -48.69 15.49 13.64
C GLU A 233 -49.06 16.67 14.56
N ALA A 234 -50.16 16.56 15.30
CA ALA A 234 -50.61 17.63 16.20
C ALA A 234 -49.68 17.86 17.40
N ASN A 235 -48.94 16.82 17.82
CA ASN A 235 -48.05 16.85 18.98
C ASN A 235 -46.55 16.80 18.59
N ASP A 236 -46.22 17.01 17.31
CA ASP A 236 -44.85 17.03 16.78
C ASP A 236 -44.01 15.76 17.09
N VAL A 237 -44.66 14.58 17.12
CA VAL A 237 -44.01 13.30 17.43
C VAL A 237 -43.53 12.61 16.16
N THR A 238 -42.21 12.39 16.02
CA THR A 238 -41.69 11.63 14.86
C THR A 238 -42.11 10.16 14.92
N VAL A 239 -42.64 9.62 13.83
CA VAL A 239 -43.10 8.23 13.73
C VAL A 239 -42.26 7.47 12.72
N ILE A 240 -41.57 6.43 13.19
CA ILE A 240 -40.71 5.55 12.36
C ILE A 240 -41.35 4.17 12.30
N THR A 241 -41.43 3.57 11.12
CA THR A 241 -41.78 2.15 10.96
C THR A 241 -40.52 1.30 10.96
N SER A 242 -40.58 0.13 11.58
CA SER A 242 -39.53 -0.89 11.51
C SER A 242 -40.12 -2.19 10.98
N PRO A 243 -39.52 -2.82 9.96
CA PRO A 243 -39.98 -4.12 9.46
C PRO A 243 -39.71 -5.26 10.45
N TYR A 244 -38.84 -5.03 11.44
CA TYR A 244 -38.41 -6.04 12.41
C TYR A 244 -39.33 -6.11 13.63
N ASP A 245 -39.28 -7.24 14.35
CA ASP A 245 -39.95 -7.39 15.64
C ASP A 245 -39.38 -6.42 16.70
N THR A 246 -40.04 -6.34 17.86
CA THR A 246 -39.66 -5.45 18.95
C THR A 246 -38.25 -5.72 19.51
N ALA A 247 -37.81 -6.98 19.57
CA ALA A 247 -36.51 -7.33 20.14
C ALA A 247 -35.37 -6.90 19.21
N THR A 248 -35.47 -7.27 17.93
CA THR A 248 -34.53 -6.88 16.88
C THR A 248 -34.51 -5.36 16.69
N THR A 249 -35.67 -4.70 16.65
CA THR A 249 -35.75 -3.24 16.56
C THR A 249 -35.02 -2.57 17.73
N THR A 250 -35.28 -3.03 18.96
CA THR A 250 -34.64 -2.45 20.15
C THR A 250 -33.12 -2.61 20.12
N LEU A 251 -32.62 -3.76 19.65
CA LEU A 251 -31.19 -4.00 19.48
C LEU A 251 -30.60 -3.05 18.42
N LEU A 252 -31.23 -2.95 17.26
CA LEU A 252 -30.76 -2.11 16.15
C LEU A 252 -30.76 -0.61 16.51
N VAL A 253 -31.78 -0.12 17.23
CA VAL A 253 -31.81 1.27 17.73
C VAL A 253 -30.58 1.55 18.59
N LYS A 254 -30.13 0.61 19.43
CA LYS A 254 -28.90 0.78 20.22
C LYS A 254 -27.64 0.85 19.38
N THR A 255 -27.64 0.20 18.21
CA THR A 255 -26.53 0.23 17.25
C THR A 255 -26.53 1.47 16.35
N ALA A 256 -27.51 2.37 16.50
CA ALA A 256 -27.54 3.66 15.81
C ALA A 256 -26.68 4.73 16.51
N LYS A 257 -26.01 4.42 17.62
CA LYS A 257 -25.09 5.36 18.31
C LYS A 257 -23.96 5.80 17.39
N VAL A 258 -23.67 7.09 17.42
CA VAL A 258 -22.51 7.67 16.74
C VAL A 258 -21.21 7.13 17.34
N VAL A 259 -20.21 6.86 16.51
CA VAL A 259 -18.96 6.21 16.95
C VAL A 259 -17.91 7.16 17.49
N GLU A 260 -18.08 8.48 17.33
CA GLU A 260 -17.14 9.51 17.75
C GLU A 260 -16.57 9.31 19.18
N PRO A 261 -17.36 8.98 20.21
CA PRO A 261 -16.83 8.74 21.56
C PRO A 261 -15.93 7.50 21.69
N ALA A 262 -16.00 6.56 20.75
CA ALA A 262 -15.17 5.34 20.71
C ALA A 262 -13.90 5.51 19.86
N ILE A 263 -13.66 6.69 19.28
CA ILE A 263 -12.47 6.92 18.46
C ILE A 263 -11.25 7.09 19.38
N CYS A 264 -10.27 6.21 19.21
CA CYS A 264 -8.98 6.35 19.87
C CYS A 264 -8.17 7.46 19.19
N ARG A 265 -8.04 8.60 19.88
CA ARG A 265 -7.25 9.76 19.45
C ARG A 265 -5.76 9.67 19.82
N ASN A 266 -5.41 8.79 20.77
CA ASN A 266 -4.02 8.56 21.17
C ASN A 266 -3.47 7.33 20.44
N PHE A 267 -3.02 7.54 19.20
CA PHE A 267 -2.49 6.50 18.34
C PHE A 267 -1.14 6.92 17.76
N THR A 268 -0.33 5.93 17.39
CA THR A 268 0.96 6.15 16.74
C THR A 268 0.81 6.04 15.22
N THR A 269 1.41 6.98 14.51
CA THR A 269 1.55 6.97 13.05
C THR A 269 2.99 6.68 12.66
N ILE A 270 3.20 6.31 11.40
CA ILE A 270 4.53 6.01 10.84
C ILE A 270 4.78 6.95 9.65
N PRO A 271 5.86 7.73 9.64
CA PRO A 271 6.26 8.48 8.44
C PRO A 271 6.58 7.53 7.27
N ASP A 272 6.15 7.89 6.07
CA ASP A 272 6.27 7.09 4.84
C ASP A 272 7.73 6.69 4.49
N ASN A 273 8.69 7.55 4.84
CA ASN A 273 10.11 7.36 4.60
C ASN A 273 10.82 6.48 5.66
N THR A 274 10.11 6.02 6.70
CA THR A 274 10.71 5.25 7.82
C THR A 274 11.20 3.88 7.34
N THR A 275 12.39 3.45 7.79
CA THR A 275 12.95 2.13 7.43
C THR A 275 12.24 0.99 8.15
N ILE A 276 12.22 -0.22 7.56
CA ILE A 276 11.61 -1.40 8.21
C ILE A 276 12.19 -1.67 9.61
N ASN A 277 13.49 -1.49 9.81
CA ASN A 277 14.12 -1.74 11.10
C ASN A 277 13.62 -0.78 12.19
N ASP A 278 13.41 0.48 11.84
CA ASP A 278 12.86 1.46 12.78
C ASP A 278 11.38 1.24 13.03
N ILE A 279 10.61 0.85 12.00
CA ILE A 279 9.20 0.45 12.18
C ILE A 279 9.10 -0.72 13.15
N LYS A 280 9.94 -1.76 13.01
CA LYS A 280 9.96 -2.90 13.96
C LYS A 280 10.20 -2.45 15.40
N ARG A 281 11.14 -1.52 15.62
CA ARG A 281 11.41 -0.96 16.96
C ARG A 281 10.22 -0.20 17.56
N ILE A 282 9.47 0.52 16.73
CA ILE A 282 8.25 1.24 17.14
C ILE A 282 7.15 0.23 17.50
N VAL A 283 6.89 -0.71 16.59
CA VAL A 283 5.75 -1.65 16.65
C VAL A 283 5.94 -2.74 17.72
N ASP A 284 7.17 -3.15 18.01
CA ASP A 284 7.46 -4.17 19.04
C ASP A 284 7.11 -3.69 20.45
N ARG A 285 7.13 -2.37 20.68
CA ARG A 285 6.87 -1.76 21.99
C ARG A 285 5.40 -1.41 22.23
N GLN A 286 4.55 -1.58 21.23
CA GLN A 286 3.16 -1.11 21.26
C GLN A 286 2.17 -2.25 20.99
N SER A 287 0.99 -2.17 21.62
CA SER A 287 -0.12 -3.11 21.40
C SER A 287 -1.05 -2.69 20.27
N GLN A 288 -0.84 -1.50 19.68
CA GLN A 288 -1.66 -0.97 18.60
C GLN A 288 -1.69 -1.96 17.42
N PRO A 289 -2.88 -2.32 16.89
CA PRO A 289 -3.03 -3.34 15.86
C PRO A 289 -2.78 -2.84 14.44
N LEU A 290 -3.01 -1.54 14.20
CA LEU A 290 -2.96 -0.89 12.90
C LEU A 290 -2.23 0.45 13.02
N TYR A 291 -1.32 0.75 12.11
CA TYR A 291 -0.51 1.97 12.11
C TYR A 291 -0.75 2.73 10.81
N PRO A 292 -1.39 3.91 10.86
CA PRO A 292 -1.49 4.78 9.70
C PRO A 292 -0.10 5.24 9.25
N VAL A 293 0.14 5.23 7.94
CA VAL A 293 1.36 5.72 7.31
C VAL A 293 1.06 7.07 6.68
N LEU A 294 1.81 8.08 7.08
CA LEU A 294 1.60 9.48 6.67
C LEU A 294 2.80 9.99 5.88
N ASP A 295 2.57 10.85 4.88
CA ASP A 295 3.62 11.60 4.21
C ASP A 295 4.04 12.85 5.02
N ASP A 296 4.97 13.63 4.48
CA ASP A 296 5.47 14.86 5.11
C ASP A 296 4.40 15.97 5.24
N GLU A 297 3.24 15.83 4.58
CA GLU A 297 2.09 16.74 4.64
C GLU A 297 0.95 16.21 5.53
N ASP A 298 1.21 15.17 6.33
CA ASP A 298 0.23 14.45 7.16
C ASP A 298 -0.91 13.76 6.40
N ASN A 299 -0.77 13.58 5.07
CA ASN A 299 -1.75 12.82 4.29
C ASN A 299 -1.54 11.32 4.46
N MET A 300 -2.63 10.56 4.53
CA MET A 300 -2.56 9.11 4.67
C MET A 300 -2.13 8.44 3.35
N VAL A 301 -0.90 7.94 3.31
CA VAL A 301 -0.37 7.11 2.22
C VAL A 301 -0.95 5.70 2.29
N GLY A 302 -1.14 5.16 3.50
CA GLY A 302 -1.70 3.84 3.70
C GLY A 302 -1.74 3.41 5.16
N VAL A 303 -1.85 2.10 5.39
CA VAL A 303 -1.85 1.49 6.72
C VAL A 303 -0.91 0.28 6.77
N LEU A 304 -0.35 0.04 7.95
CA LEU A 304 0.51 -1.09 8.27
C LEU A 304 -0.03 -1.87 9.48
N THR A 305 0.14 -3.18 9.44
CA THR A 305 -0.08 -4.08 10.58
C THR A 305 1.21 -4.81 10.93
N LYS A 306 1.26 -5.43 12.11
CA LYS A 306 2.43 -6.25 12.49
C LYS A 306 2.68 -7.39 11.49
N SER A 307 1.63 -7.93 10.89
CA SER A 307 1.72 -9.01 9.90
C SER A 307 2.35 -8.54 8.58
N ASP A 308 2.13 -7.27 8.20
CA ASP A 308 2.73 -6.71 6.99
C ASP A 308 4.27 -6.65 7.12
N LEU A 309 4.81 -6.39 8.32
CA LEU A 309 6.26 -6.41 8.60
C LEU A 309 6.90 -7.79 8.48
N VAL A 310 6.11 -8.87 8.62
CA VAL A 310 6.59 -10.25 8.47
C VAL A 310 6.54 -10.67 7.01
N ASN A 311 5.47 -10.32 6.30
CA ASN A 311 5.22 -10.67 4.90
C ASN A 311 5.51 -9.49 3.96
N SER A 312 6.70 -8.89 4.07
CA SER A 312 7.06 -7.76 3.22
C SER A 312 7.31 -8.22 1.78
N ALA A 313 6.52 -7.67 0.83
CA ALA A 313 6.82 -7.77 -0.59
C ALA A 313 8.06 -6.91 -0.89
N ARG A 314 9.24 -7.55 -0.85
CA ARG A 314 10.53 -6.90 -1.04
C ARG A 314 10.70 -6.45 -2.49
N THR A 315 11.49 -5.41 -2.68
CA THR A 315 11.94 -4.98 -4.01
C THR A 315 12.65 -6.13 -4.69
N LYS A 316 12.28 -6.42 -5.94
CA LYS A 316 12.92 -7.49 -6.72
C LYS A 316 14.07 -6.93 -7.52
N LEU A 317 15.24 -7.55 -7.39
CA LEU A 317 16.48 -7.13 -8.05
C LEU A 317 17.04 -8.24 -8.94
N ILE A 318 17.59 -7.82 -10.06
CA ILE A 318 18.45 -8.60 -10.92
C ILE A 318 19.81 -7.92 -10.93
N LEU A 319 20.85 -8.68 -10.61
CA LEU A 319 22.22 -8.16 -10.61
C LEU A 319 22.91 -8.57 -11.92
N VAL A 320 23.53 -7.59 -12.57
CA VAL A 320 24.39 -7.82 -13.74
C VAL A 320 25.81 -7.33 -13.42
N ASP A 321 26.81 -7.98 -13.98
CA ASP A 321 28.23 -7.62 -13.85
C ASP A 321 28.85 -7.75 -12.45
N HIS A 322 28.08 -8.23 -11.47
CA HIS A 322 28.59 -8.50 -10.13
C HIS A 322 27.72 -9.50 -9.38
N ASN A 323 28.34 -10.17 -8.40
CA ASN A 323 27.67 -11.03 -7.44
C ASN A 323 27.95 -10.65 -5.97
N GLU A 324 28.90 -9.74 -5.72
CA GLU A 324 29.27 -9.30 -4.38
C GLU A 324 28.30 -8.22 -3.86
N LEU A 325 27.66 -8.46 -2.71
CA LEU A 325 26.71 -7.50 -2.13
C LEU A 325 27.34 -6.16 -1.75
N SER A 326 28.64 -6.12 -1.45
CA SER A 326 29.41 -4.89 -1.21
C SER A 326 29.42 -3.96 -2.42
N GLN A 327 29.31 -4.52 -3.62
CA GLN A 327 29.25 -3.81 -4.89
C GLN A 327 27.83 -3.55 -5.38
N ALA A 328 26.80 -4.03 -4.67
CA ALA A 328 25.41 -3.83 -5.06
C ALA A 328 24.88 -2.45 -4.63
N VAL A 329 23.69 -2.10 -5.14
CA VAL A 329 22.93 -0.92 -4.69
C VAL A 329 22.67 -0.99 -3.17
N GLN A 330 22.70 0.17 -2.50
CA GLN A 330 22.44 0.21 -1.05
C GLN A 330 21.06 -0.38 -0.72
N GLY A 331 21.00 -1.27 0.26
CA GLY A 331 19.77 -1.97 0.66
C GLY A 331 19.50 -3.25 -0.13
N ALA A 332 20.39 -3.67 -1.05
CA ALA A 332 20.26 -4.92 -1.79
C ALA A 332 20.18 -6.15 -0.88
N GLU A 333 20.79 -6.12 0.31
CA GLU A 333 20.70 -7.21 1.29
C GLU A 333 19.30 -7.40 1.89
N GLN A 334 18.42 -6.39 1.75
CA GLN A 334 17.03 -6.40 2.20
C GLN A 334 16.04 -6.62 1.05
N ALA A 335 16.54 -6.73 -0.18
CA ALA A 335 15.77 -6.96 -1.38
C ALA A 335 15.73 -8.45 -1.76
N ASP A 336 14.80 -8.81 -2.65
CA ASP A 336 14.74 -10.15 -3.24
C ASP A 336 15.55 -10.16 -4.54
N ILE A 337 16.80 -10.63 -4.45
CA ILE A 337 17.63 -10.88 -5.63
C ILE A 337 17.09 -12.15 -6.30
N ILE A 338 16.55 -12.02 -7.51
CA ILE A 338 15.91 -13.12 -8.23
C ILE A 338 16.80 -13.74 -9.30
N GLU A 339 17.72 -12.95 -9.87
CA GLU A 339 18.67 -13.41 -10.88
C GLU A 339 20.01 -12.68 -10.78
N VAL A 340 21.07 -13.36 -11.22
CA VAL A 340 22.43 -12.81 -11.35
C VAL A 340 23.03 -13.25 -12.68
N LEU A 341 23.55 -12.29 -13.46
CA LEU A 341 24.35 -12.53 -14.66
C LEU A 341 25.72 -11.90 -14.45
N ASP A 342 26.77 -12.72 -14.40
CA ASP A 342 28.10 -12.23 -14.08
C ASP A 342 29.17 -13.04 -14.83
N HIS A 343 30.34 -12.46 -14.98
CA HIS A 343 31.53 -13.12 -15.54
C HIS A 343 32.74 -13.05 -14.59
N HIS A 344 32.58 -12.40 -13.44
CA HIS A 344 33.60 -12.29 -12.41
C HIS A 344 33.68 -13.53 -11.53
N ARG A 345 34.74 -13.57 -10.71
CA ARG A 345 34.86 -14.57 -9.65
C ARG A 345 33.72 -14.45 -8.65
N LEU A 346 33.39 -15.56 -8.01
CA LEU A 346 32.44 -15.58 -6.89
C LEU A 346 33.13 -15.05 -5.64
N GLY A 347 32.70 -13.87 -5.16
CA GLY A 347 33.32 -13.19 -4.02
C GLY A 347 32.75 -13.59 -2.65
N GLY A 348 31.75 -14.46 -2.62
CA GLY A 348 31.05 -14.84 -1.39
C GLY A 348 30.14 -13.72 -0.86
N GLY A 349 29.17 -14.08 -0.02
CA GLY A 349 28.28 -13.13 0.65
C GLY A 349 26.87 -13.01 0.08
N LEU A 350 26.66 -13.33 -1.21
CA LEU A 350 25.31 -13.45 -1.76
C LEU A 350 24.57 -14.62 -1.11
N ARG A 351 23.45 -14.34 -0.44
CA ARG A 351 22.56 -15.35 0.16
C ARG A 351 21.15 -15.11 -0.31
N SER A 352 20.52 -16.10 -0.92
CA SER A 352 19.12 -16.05 -1.30
C SER A 352 18.26 -16.91 -0.38
N SER A 353 17.07 -16.43 -0.06
CA SER A 353 16.06 -17.18 0.72
C SER A 353 15.30 -18.21 -0.12
N GLN A 354 15.38 -18.09 -1.45
CA GLN A 354 14.74 -18.95 -2.45
C GLN A 354 15.74 -19.30 -3.56
N PRO A 355 15.48 -20.33 -4.38
CA PRO A 355 16.26 -20.59 -5.59
C PRO A 355 16.21 -19.39 -6.56
N ILE A 356 17.36 -19.01 -7.10
CA ILE A 356 17.52 -17.89 -8.04
C ILE A 356 18.18 -18.36 -9.33
N ARG A 357 17.96 -17.66 -10.44
CA ARG A 357 18.74 -17.92 -11.66
C ARG A 357 20.11 -17.30 -11.51
N PHE A 358 21.15 -18.12 -11.48
CA PHE A 358 22.53 -17.65 -11.39
C PHE A 358 23.30 -18.11 -12.63
N VAL A 359 23.74 -17.16 -13.45
CA VAL A 359 24.48 -17.41 -14.69
C VAL A 359 25.86 -16.79 -14.51
N ASN A 360 26.88 -17.63 -14.41
CA ASN A 360 28.26 -17.18 -14.43
C ASN A 360 29.05 -17.96 -15.48
N GLN A 361 29.65 -17.24 -16.42
CA GLN A 361 30.49 -17.81 -17.46
C GLN A 361 31.78 -17.00 -17.59
N PRO A 362 32.93 -17.65 -17.82
CA PRO A 362 34.22 -16.97 -17.94
C PRO A 362 34.38 -16.33 -19.33
N VAL A 363 33.54 -15.34 -19.64
CA VAL A 363 33.59 -14.52 -20.86
C VAL A 363 34.18 -13.13 -20.57
N GLY A 364 34.50 -12.37 -21.61
CA GLY A 364 35.15 -11.07 -21.47
C GLY A 364 34.22 -9.95 -20.98
N SER A 365 32.90 -10.11 -21.09
CA SER A 365 31.91 -9.08 -20.72
C SER A 365 30.55 -9.68 -20.37
N THR A 366 29.82 -9.05 -19.46
CA THR A 366 28.42 -9.38 -19.13
C THR A 366 27.49 -9.13 -20.32
N CYS A 367 27.72 -8.11 -21.15
CA CYS A 367 26.97 -7.91 -22.40
C CYS A 367 27.04 -9.12 -23.35
N THR A 368 28.14 -9.89 -23.34
CA THR A 368 28.23 -11.16 -24.09
C THR A 368 27.21 -12.18 -23.59
N LEU A 369 27.02 -12.27 -22.27
CA LEU A 369 26.01 -13.16 -21.67
C LEU A 369 24.59 -12.72 -22.05
N VAL A 370 24.32 -11.41 -22.03
CA VAL A 370 23.01 -10.87 -22.41
C VAL A 370 22.73 -11.15 -23.88
N ALA A 371 23.70 -10.95 -24.77
CA ALA A 371 23.56 -11.25 -26.19
C ALA A 371 23.29 -12.74 -26.46
N ASP A 372 23.96 -13.64 -25.73
CA ASP A 372 23.66 -15.08 -25.81
C ASP A 372 22.19 -15.38 -25.43
N ARG A 373 21.64 -14.65 -24.46
CA ARG A 373 20.21 -14.77 -24.08
C ARG A 373 19.26 -14.28 -25.16
N PHE A 374 19.58 -13.17 -25.85
CA PHE A 374 18.81 -12.74 -27.03
C PHE A 374 18.79 -13.83 -28.12
N ARG A 375 19.97 -14.39 -28.42
CA ARG A 375 20.11 -15.47 -29.41
C ARG A 375 19.34 -16.72 -29.00
N PHE A 376 19.45 -17.14 -27.75
CA PHE A 376 18.72 -18.29 -27.21
C PHE A 376 17.20 -18.10 -27.26
N ALA A 377 16.73 -16.88 -27.01
CA ALA A 377 15.31 -16.53 -27.11
C ALA A 377 14.82 -16.37 -28.56
N GLY A 378 15.72 -16.35 -29.55
CA GLY A 378 15.38 -16.07 -30.95
C GLY A 378 14.90 -14.63 -31.17
N ILE A 379 15.28 -13.70 -30.29
CA ILE A 379 14.90 -12.28 -30.36
C ILE A 379 16.06 -11.49 -30.95
N GLN A 380 15.76 -10.67 -31.96
CA GLN A 380 16.74 -9.75 -32.53
C GLN A 380 16.73 -8.43 -31.72
N PRO A 381 17.89 -7.91 -31.30
CA PRO A 381 17.98 -6.63 -30.62
C PRO A 381 17.70 -5.49 -31.61
N GLU A 382 17.08 -4.42 -31.14
CA GLU A 382 17.01 -3.15 -31.88
C GLU A 382 18.42 -2.57 -32.06
N PRO A 383 18.70 -1.77 -33.11
CA PRO A 383 20.03 -1.23 -33.39
C PRO A 383 20.69 -0.53 -32.19
N GLY A 384 19.91 0.26 -31.45
CA GLY A 384 20.39 0.93 -30.23
C GLY A 384 20.78 -0.04 -29.12
N ILE A 385 19.97 -1.09 -28.88
CA ILE A 385 20.27 -2.13 -27.89
C ILE A 385 21.47 -2.97 -28.32
N ALA A 386 21.60 -3.26 -29.62
CA ALA A 386 22.75 -3.97 -30.19
C ALA A 386 24.05 -3.17 -30.01
N LEU A 387 24.04 -1.86 -30.31
CA LEU A 387 25.19 -0.98 -30.08
C LEU A 387 25.51 -0.83 -28.60
N CYS A 388 24.49 -0.80 -27.74
CA CYS A 388 24.65 -0.77 -26.29
C CYS A 388 25.40 -2.02 -25.81
N MET A 389 24.95 -3.23 -26.18
CA MET A 389 25.67 -4.47 -25.87
C MET A 389 27.09 -4.47 -26.43
N ALA A 390 27.29 -4.04 -27.68
CA ALA A 390 28.61 -3.98 -28.28
C ALA A 390 29.54 -3.01 -27.52
N SER A 391 29.01 -1.91 -26.99
CA SER A 391 29.77 -0.93 -26.21
C SER A 391 30.27 -1.50 -24.89
N GLY A 392 29.45 -2.29 -24.19
CA GLY A 392 29.87 -3.01 -22.99
C GLY A 392 31.01 -3.99 -23.28
N ILE A 393 30.86 -4.81 -24.33
CA ILE A 393 31.91 -5.76 -24.75
C ILE A 393 33.19 -5.02 -25.15
N ILE A 394 33.09 -3.93 -25.92
CA ILE A 394 34.25 -3.13 -26.34
C ILE A 394 34.97 -2.51 -25.13
N SER A 395 34.23 -2.05 -24.12
CA SER A 395 34.78 -1.49 -22.89
C SER A 395 35.65 -2.50 -22.15
N ASP A 396 35.10 -3.66 -21.80
CA ASP A 396 35.75 -4.62 -20.91
C ASP A 396 36.82 -5.47 -21.61
N THR A 397 36.62 -5.72 -22.90
CA THR A 397 37.60 -6.46 -23.71
C THR A 397 38.69 -5.56 -24.30
N LEU A 398 38.66 -4.24 -24.06
CA LEU A 398 39.52 -3.26 -24.73
C LEU A 398 39.50 -3.41 -26.25
N HIS A 399 38.30 -3.56 -26.80
CA HIS A 399 38.04 -3.94 -28.20
C HIS A 399 38.78 -5.23 -28.60
N LEU A 400 38.48 -6.32 -27.88
CA LEU A 400 38.96 -7.68 -28.11
C LEU A 400 40.48 -7.89 -27.93
N LYS A 401 41.15 -6.99 -27.19
CA LYS A 401 42.60 -7.04 -26.93
C LYS A 401 42.94 -7.44 -25.49
N SER A 402 41.95 -7.43 -24.59
CA SER A 402 42.11 -7.83 -23.20
C SER A 402 42.42 -9.33 -23.09
N PRO A 403 43.24 -9.77 -22.11
CA PRO A 403 43.46 -11.19 -21.84
C PRO A 403 42.21 -11.95 -21.41
N THR A 404 41.15 -11.26 -20.98
CA THR A 404 39.85 -11.86 -20.63
C THR A 404 38.97 -12.15 -21.85
N THR A 405 39.35 -11.69 -23.04
CA THR A 405 38.58 -11.87 -24.28
C THR A 405 38.51 -13.34 -24.67
N THR A 406 37.32 -13.83 -24.98
CA THR A 406 37.04 -15.19 -25.44
C THR A 406 36.54 -15.21 -26.87
N GLN A 407 36.52 -16.40 -27.49
CA GLN A 407 35.93 -16.59 -28.82
C GLN A 407 34.44 -16.19 -28.84
N THR A 408 33.72 -16.43 -27.75
CA THR A 408 32.31 -16.04 -27.61
C THR A 408 32.13 -14.53 -27.73
N ASP A 409 33.04 -13.72 -27.17
CA ASP A 409 32.99 -12.26 -27.29
C ASP A 409 33.20 -11.81 -28.75
N ILE A 410 34.15 -12.44 -29.45
CA ILE A 410 34.45 -12.17 -30.87
C ILE A 410 33.23 -12.48 -31.75
N ASP A 411 32.65 -13.68 -31.58
CA ASP A 411 31.49 -14.13 -32.35
C ASP A 411 30.26 -13.25 -32.05
N THR A 412 30.12 -12.80 -30.80
CA THR A 412 29.03 -11.92 -30.38
C THR A 412 29.16 -10.54 -31.00
N ILE A 413 30.36 -9.93 -31.01
CA ILE A 413 30.61 -8.66 -31.68
C ILE A 413 30.29 -8.75 -33.18
N GLN A 414 30.70 -9.83 -33.85
CA GLN A 414 30.40 -10.06 -35.27
C GLN A 414 28.89 -10.20 -35.53
N TRP A 415 28.17 -10.86 -34.62
CA TRP A 415 26.72 -10.97 -34.70
C TRP A 415 26.04 -9.62 -34.48
N LEU A 416 26.44 -8.85 -33.45
CA LEU A 416 25.87 -7.53 -33.15
C LEU A 416 26.09 -6.51 -34.28
N GLN A 417 27.23 -6.61 -34.99
CA GLN A 417 27.55 -5.75 -36.14
C GLN A 417 26.49 -5.82 -37.25
N GLN A 418 25.76 -6.93 -37.35
CA GLN A 418 24.71 -7.12 -38.37
C GLN A 418 23.46 -6.25 -38.14
N PHE A 419 23.29 -5.72 -36.92
CA PHE A 419 22.14 -4.90 -36.53
C PHE A 419 22.47 -3.41 -36.46
N CYS A 420 23.73 -3.03 -36.67
CA CYS A 420 24.22 -1.67 -36.54
C CYS A 420 24.82 -1.18 -37.86
N ASP A 421 24.44 0.02 -38.30
CA ASP A 421 25.02 0.67 -39.49
C ASP A 421 26.42 1.27 -39.23
N ILE A 422 26.94 1.16 -38.01
CA ILE A 422 28.21 1.76 -37.58
C ILE A 422 29.30 0.70 -37.57
N ASP A 423 30.47 1.00 -38.15
CA ASP A 423 31.65 0.14 -38.02
C ASP A 423 32.18 0.15 -36.57
N PHE A 424 32.21 -1.02 -35.93
CA PHE A 424 32.65 -1.12 -34.54
C PHE A 424 34.13 -0.82 -34.32
N GLY A 425 34.99 -0.94 -35.34
CA GLY A 425 36.40 -0.56 -35.26
C GLY A 425 36.60 0.95 -35.15
N ASP A 426 35.92 1.72 -36.01
CA ASP A 426 35.94 3.17 -35.97
C ASP A 426 35.17 3.73 -34.77
N TYR A 427 34.07 3.09 -34.38
CA TYR A 427 33.35 3.40 -33.14
C TYR A 427 34.25 3.23 -31.91
N ALA A 428 34.98 2.11 -31.81
CA ALA A 428 35.87 1.85 -30.67
C ALA A 428 36.97 2.90 -30.52
N LYS A 429 37.54 3.40 -31.64
CA LYS A 429 38.51 4.49 -31.60
C LYS A 429 37.90 5.75 -30.95
N GLN A 430 36.72 6.17 -31.42
CA GLN A 430 36.01 7.33 -30.86
C GLN A 430 35.65 7.11 -29.38
N PHE A 431 35.16 5.92 -29.03
CA PHE A 431 34.80 5.55 -27.66
C PHE A 431 35.97 5.71 -26.68
N PHE A 432 37.17 5.27 -27.06
CA PHE A 432 38.37 5.42 -26.21
C PHE A 432 38.97 6.84 -26.25
N GLU A 433 38.78 7.61 -27.32
CA GLU A 433 39.19 9.02 -27.41
C GLU A 433 38.43 9.94 -26.44
N VAL A 434 37.15 9.67 -26.21
CA VAL A 434 36.33 10.41 -25.23
C VAL A 434 36.93 10.28 -23.83
N GLY A 435 37.36 9.07 -23.45
CA GLY A 435 37.98 8.79 -22.16
C GLY A 435 39.42 9.28 -22.01
N SER A 436 40.13 9.60 -23.10
CA SER A 436 41.50 10.14 -23.06
C SER A 436 41.52 11.67 -23.08
N SER A 437 40.55 12.30 -23.73
CA SER A 437 40.40 13.77 -23.81
C SER A 437 40.09 14.43 -22.46
N LEU A 438 39.52 13.67 -21.51
CA LEU A 438 39.25 14.11 -20.14
C LEU A 438 40.44 13.93 -19.18
N ARG A 439 41.54 13.28 -19.60
CA ARG A 439 42.73 12.98 -18.76
C ARG A 439 43.66 14.17 -18.50
N SER A 440 43.17 15.40 -18.65
CA SER A 440 43.92 16.62 -18.32
C SER A 440 43.81 17.03 -16.83
N CYS A 441 43.32 16.17 -15.93
CA CYS A 441 43.17 16.45 -14.49
C CYS A 441 43.91 15.44 -13.58
N ALA A 442 44.16 15.87 -12.33
CA ALA A 442 45.25 15.42 -11.45
C ALA A 442 45.29 13.90 -11.11
N PRO A 443 46.49 13.33 -10.84
CA PRO A 443 46.74 11.87 -10.80
C PRO A 443 45.96 11.07 -9.74
N LYS A 444 45.33 11.71 -8.75
CA LYS A 444 44.61 11.01 -7.67
C LYS A 444 43.21 10.52 -8.06
N GLN A 445 42.59 11.06 -9.11
CA GLN A 445 41.27 10.60 -9.59
C GLN A 445 41.37 9.42 -10.57
N VAL A 446 42.53 9.20 -11.18
CA VAL A 446 42.77 8.22 -12.25
C VAL A 446 42.67 6.76 -11.78
N VAL A 447 42.81 6.50 -10.47
CA VAL A 447 42.86 5.14 -9.91
C VAL A 447 41.48 4.65 -9.43
N ILE A 448 40.45 5.50 -9.40
CA ILE A 448 39.17 5.17 -8.75
C ILE A 448 38.03 4.91 -9.76
N GLU A 449 38.13 5.42 -10.99
CA GLU A 449 37.03 5.32 -11.98
C GLU A 449 36.89 3.95 -12.66
N ASP A 450 37.92 3.09 -12.57
CA ASP A 450 37.98 1.79 -13.27
C ASP A 450 38.45 0.64 -12.34
N CYS A 451 38.55 0.90 -11.02
CA CYS A 451 39.17 -0.04 -10.07
C CYS A 451 38.13 -0.68 -9.16
N LYS A 452 37.92 -1.98 -9.32
CA LYS A 452 37.07 -2.82 -8.45
C LYS A 452 37.84 -3.09 -7.13
N GLU A 453 37.32 -2.64 -5.99
CA GLU A 453 37.90 -2.97 -4.68
C GLU A 453 37.50 -4.39 -4.27
N PHE A 454 38.49 -5.21 -3.89
CA PHE A 454 38.28 -6.58 -3.44
C PHE A 454 38.81 -6.76 -2.03
N THR A 455 38.08 -7.51 -1.21
CA THR A 455 38.53 -7.90 0.13
C THR A 455 39.06 -9.34 0.07
N GLU A 456 40.38 -9.53 0.15
CA GLU A 456 40.98 -10.86 0.30
C GLU A 456 41.04 -11.25 1.78
N CYS A 457 40.28 -12.27 2.19
CA CYS A 457 40.53 -12.95 3.45
C CYS A 457 41.70 -13.92 3.23
N GLY A 458 42.90 -13.53 3.66
CA GLY A 458 44.06 -14.42 3.71
C GLY A 458 43.77 -15.62 4.60
N SER A 459 44.14 -16.81 4.10
CA SER A 459 43.93 -18.14 4.69
C SER A 459 44.40 -18.29 6.13
#